data_AF-A0AAJ7VY72-F1
#
_entry.id   AF-A0AAJ7VY72-F1
#
_cell.length_a   1.000
_cell.length_b   1.000
_cell.length_c   1.000
_cell.angle_alpha   90.00
_cell.angle_beta   90.00
_cell.angle_gamma   90.00
#
_symmetry.space_group_name_H-M   'P 1'
#
loop_
_entity.id
_entity.type
_entity.pdbx_description
1 polymer ?
#
loop_
_entity_poly.entity_id
_entity_poly.type
_entity_poly.pdbx_seq_one_letter_code
_entity_poly.pdbx_strand_id
1 'polypeptide(L)'
;DIIFITEDRPHEIFKRNGSDLLMNVNIFLREALIGTVLTVNTIDERILRVPITNIITGNYKKIVSNEGMPMSENPKERGSLLITFSIEFPIYLTIASKKYLQKAFKTLKANGESDNHNSKFNLENINQLILNDKIHRDINDV
;
A
#
# COMPACT_ATOMS: atom_id res chain seq x y z
N ASP A 1 -13.58 6.99 -47.85
CA ASP A 1 -12.82 7.08 -46.59
C ASP A 1 -13.04 5.88 -45.72
N ILE A 2 -11.99 5.45 -45.03
CA ILE A 2 -12.03 4.40 -44.01
C ILE A 2 -11.41 5.00 -42.76
N ILE A 3 -12.15 4.97 -41.64
CA ILE A 3 -11.70 5.46 -40.33
C ILE A 3 -11.55 4.24 -39.43
N PHE A 4 -10.38 4.10 -38.80
CA PHE A 4 -10.14 3.09 -37.78
C PHE A 4 -10.26 3.74 -36.40
N ILE A 5 -11.04 3.10 -35.52
CA ILE A 5 -11.17 3.45 -34.12
C ILE A 5 -10.55 2.31 -33.32
N THR A 6 -9.57 2.62 -32.50
CA THR A 6 -8.90 1.66 -31.63
C THR A 6 -9.51 1.71 -30.25
N GLU A 7 -9.88 0.55 -29.72
CA GLU A 7 -10.40 0.40 -28.36
C GLU A 7 -9.48 -0.54 -27.56
N ASP A 8 -9.26 -0.20 -26.29
CA ASP A 8 -8.52 -1.07 -25.38
C ASP A 8 -9.35 -2.32 -25.08
N ARG A 9 -8.77 -3.50 -25.28
CA ARG A 9 -9.39 -4.75 -24.85
C ARG A 9 -9.26 -4.89 -23.34
N PRO A 10 -10.30 -5.37 -22.63
CA PRO A 10 -10.18 -5.69 -21.21
C PRO A 10 -9.01 -6.66 -20.97
N HIS A 11 -8.18 -6.31 -19.98
CA HIS A 11 -7.08 -7.15 -19.53
C HIS A 11 -7.35 -7.59 -18.09
N GLU A 12 -7.00 -8.83 -17.75
CA GLU A 12 -7.35 -9.43 -16.45
C GLU A 12 -6.74 -8.68 -15.26
N ILE A 13 -5.48 -8.28 -15.39
CA ILE A 13 -4.70 -7.64 -14.32
C ILE A 13 -4.73 -6.10 -14.38
N PHE A 14 -4.56 -5.53 -15.57
CA PHE A 14 -4.35 -4.09 -15.75
C PHE A 14 -5.56 -3.41 -16.38
N LYS A 15 -5.89 -2.22 -15.88
CA LYS A 15 -6.80 -1.30 -16.54
C LYS A 15 -6.04 -0.04 -16.94
N ARG A 16 -6.06 0.30 -18.22
CA ARG A 16 -5.42 1.53 -18.71
C ARG A 16 -6.22 2.76 -18.32
N ASN A 17 -5.53 3.82 -17.93
CA ASN A 17 -6.08 5.16 -17.70
C ASN A 17 -5.15 6.19 -18.32
N GLY A 18 -5.38 6.56 -19.59
CA GLY A 18 -4.44 7.38 -20.35
C GLY A 18 -3.09 6.66 -20.54
N SER A 19 -2.01 7.25 -20.04
CA SER A 19 -0.67 6.64 -20.04
C SER A 19 -0.40 5.80 -18.77
N ASP A 20 -1.31 5.81 -17.79
CA ASP A 20 -1.13 5.06 -16.55
C ASP A 20 -1.80 3.68 -16.61
N LEU A 21 -1.33 2.78 -15.76
CA LEU A 21 -1.91 1.46 -15.54
C LEU A 21 -2.44 1.37 -14.11
N LEU A 22 -3.66 0.88 -13.96
CA LEU A 22 -4.28 0.58 -12.67
C LEU A 22 -4.27 -0.94 -12.45
N MET A 23 -3.87 -1.36 -11.25
CA MET A 23 -3.90 -2.76 -10.82
C MET A 23 -4.52 -2.83 -9.42
N ASN A 24 -5.43 -3.79 -9.19
CA ASN A 24 -5.92 -4.10 -7.85
C ASN A 24 -5.33 -5.42 -7.38
N VAL A 25 -4.78 -5.43 -6.17
CA VAL A 25 -4.15 -6.61 -5.56
C VAL A 25 -4.86 -6.97 -4.27
N ASN A 26 -5.24 -8.24 -4.16
CA ASN A 26 -5.73 -8.83 -2.91
C ASN A 26 -4.54 -9.14 -2.01
N ILE A 27 -4.59 -8.68 -0.76
CA ILE A 27 -3.57 -8.93 0.26
C ILE A 27 -4.23 -9.33 1.57
N PHE A 28 -3.52 -10.07 2.41
CA PHE A 28 -4.00 -10.37 3.74
C PHE A 28 -3.79 -9.20 4.69
N LEU A 29 -4.63 -9.08 5.73
CA LEU A 29 -4.48 -8.06 6.77
C LEU A 29 -3.07 -8.04 7.40
N ARG A 30 -2.41 -9.20 7.55
CA ARG A 30 -1.03 -9.26 8.08
C ARG A 30 -0.03 -8.53 7.17
N GLU A 31 -0.19 -8.64 5.85
CA GLU A 31 0.69 -8.00 4.85
C GLU A 31 0.40 -6.50 4.81
N ALA A 32 -0.87 -6.11 4.95
CA ALA A 32 -1.27 -4.72 5.07
C ALA A 32 -0.68 -4.01 6.29
N LEU A 33 -0.50 -4.73 7.41
CA LEU A 33 -0.01 -4.15 8.66
C LEU A 33 1.51 -4.19 8.81
N ILE A 34 2.16 -5.24 8.32
CA ILE A 34 3.58 -5.52 8.57
C ILE A 34 4.46 -5.18 7.35
N GLY A 35 3.84 -5.12 6.17
CA GLY A 35 4.53 -4.95 4.90
C GLY A 35 4.63 -6.25 4.12
N THR A 36 4.91 -6.12 2.82
CA THR A 36 5.03 -7.23 1.88
C THR A 36 5.86 -6.80 0.66
N VAL A 37 6.23 -7.75 -0.18
CA VAL A 37 6.84 -7.48 -1.50
C VAL A 37 5.91 -8.04 -2.57
N LEU A 38 5.31 -7.16 -3.36
CA LEU A 38 4.50 -7.59 -4.51
C LEU A 38 5.42 -7.97 -5.66
N THR A 39 5.13 -9.10 -6.30
CA THR A 39 5.75 -9.48 -7.56
C THR A 39 4.75 -9.22 -8.67
N VAL A 40 5.06 -8.30 -9.57
CA VAL A 40 4.20 -7.88 -10.67
C VAL A 40 4.85 -8.32 -11.97
N ASN A 41 4.11 -9.08 -12.78
CA ASN A 41 4.48 -9.34 -14.17
C ASN A 41 3.95 -8.17 -15.00
N THR A 42 4.87 -7.36 -15.54
CA THR A 42 4.52 -6.17 -16.30
C THR A 42 4.02 -6.53 -17.71
N ILE A 43 3.43 -5.56 -18.42
CA ILE A 43 2.92 -5.77 -19.79
C ILE A 43 4.03 -6.15 -20.78
N ASP A 44 5.27 -5.73 -20.53
CA ASP A 44 6.46 -6.10 -21.28
C ASP A 44 7.18 -7.34 -20.70
N GLU A 45 6.46 -8.16 -19.93
CA GLU A 45 6.89 -9.48 -19.42
C GLU A 45 8.08 -9.44 -18.45
N ARG A 46 8.46 -8.26 -17.95
CA ARG A 46 9.45 -8.14 -16.86
C ARG A 46 8.81 -8.50 -15.52
N ILE A 47 9.66 -8.93 -14.59
CA ILE A 47 9.28 -9.14 -13.19
C ILE A 47 9.69 -7.92 -12.38
N LEU A 48 8.71 -7.19 -11.89
CA LEU A 48 8.89 -6.04 -11.02
C LEU A 48 8.61 -6.43 -9.56
N ARG A 49 9.58 -6.23 -8.68
CA ARG A 49 9.42 -6.43 -7.22
C ARG A 49 9.16 -5.09 -6.55
N VAL A 50 7.97 -4.94 -5.97
CA VAL A 50 7.53 -3.68 -5.34
C VAL A 50 7.43 -3.88 -3.83
N PRO A 51 8.42 -3.40 -3.05
CA PRO A 51 8.33 -3.42 -1.60
C PRO A 51 7.27 -2.43 -1.11
N ILE A 52 6.39 -2.92 -0.23
CA ILE A 52 5.41 -2.14 0.49
C ILE A 52 5.78 -2.20 1.97
N THR A 53 6.31 -1.10 2.48
CA THR A 53 6.81 -0.98 3.85
C THR A 53 5.90 -0.14 4.75
N ASN A 54 4.98 0.62 4.15
CA ASN A 54 3.98 1.39 4.87
C ASN A 54 2.76 0.52 5.20
N ILE A 55 2.05 0.88 6.27
CA ILE A 55 0.73 0.31 6.56
C ILE A 55 -0.22 0.67 5.42
N ILE A 56 -0.92 -0.35 4.91
CA ILE A 56 -1.90 -0.22 3.83
C ILE A 56 -3.28 -0.01 4.45
N THR A 57 -3.83 1.18 4.27
CA THR A 57 -5.20 1.55 4.64
C THR A 57 -6.16 1.41 3.44
N GLY A 58 -7.47 1.49 3.66
CA GLY A 58 -8.45 1.31 2.57
C GLY A 58 -8.35 2.33 1.42
N ASN A 59 -7.74 3.48 1.64
CA ASN A 59 -7.48 4.52 0.62
C ASN A 59 -6.01 4.55 0.15
N TYR A 60 -5.16 3.66 0.67
CA TYR A 60 -3.74 3.63 0.31
C TYR A 60 -3.57 3.26 -1.17
N LYS A 61 -2.64 3.95 -1.82
CA LYS A 61 -2.24 3.67 -3.19
C LYS A 61 -0.72 3.63 -3.27
N LYS A 62 -0.17 2.60 -3.90
CA LYS A 62 1.24 2.56 -4.26
C LYS A 62 1.39 3.05 -5.69
N ILE A 63 2.18 4.09 -5.89
CA ILE A 63 2.55 4.58 -7.21
C ILE A 63 3.95 4.05 -7.52
N VAL A 64 4.11 3.41 -8.67
CA VAL A 64 5.40 3.04 -9.23
C VAL A 64 5.60 3.83 -10.52
N SER A 65 6.40 4.88 -10.44
CA SER A 65 6.68 5.77 -11.57
C SER A 65 7.35 5.03 -12.72
N ASN A 66 7.07 5.45 -13.96
CA ASN A 66 7.61 4.91 -15.21
C ASN A 66 7.22 3.45 -15.55
N GLU A 67 6.30 2.85 -14.79
CA GLU A 67 5.80 1.48 -15.04
C GLU A 67 4.39 1.46 -15.67
N GLY A 68 3.93 2.60 -16.20
CA GLY A 68 2.71 2.72 -17.03
C GLY A 68 2.97 2.42 -18.51
N MET A 69 2.12 2.93 -19.40
CA MET A 69 2.27 2.86 -20.86
C MET A 69 3.17 3.99 -21.40
N PRO A 70 3.81 3.81 -22.57
CA PRO A 70 4.48 4.91 -23.28
C PRO A 70 3.53 6.09 -23.54
N MET A 71 4.02 7.31 -23.36
CA MET A 71 3.24 8.51 -23.64
C MET A 71 3.15 8.77 -25.15
N SER A 72 1.97 9.17 -25.63
CA SER A 72 1.75 9.45 -27.06
C SER A 72 2.61 10.59 -27.60
N GLU A 73 2.87 11.61 -26.77
CA GLU A 73 3.67 12.79 -27.15
C GLU A 73 5.17 12.47 -27.19
N ASN A 74 5.66 11.68 -26.23
CA ASN A 74 7.04 11.24 -26.15
C ASN A 74 7.11 9.75 -25.75
N PRO A 75 7.27 8.83 -26.70
CA PRO A 75 7.30 7.39 -26.42
C PRO A 75 8.47 6.92 -25.53
N LYS A 76 9.48 7.77 -25.29
CA LYS A 76 10.57 7.48 -24.34
C LYS A 76 10.14 7.66 -22.89
N GLU A 77 9.08 8.44 -22.65
CA GLU A 77 8.48 8.64 -21.34
C GLU A 77 7.31 7.68 -21.14
N ARG A 78 7.08 7.30 -19.89
CA ARG A 78 6.03 6.36 -19.51
C ARG A 78 5.21 6.94 -18.38
N GLY A 79 3.92 6.60 -18.36
CA GLY A 79 3.09 6.86 -17.18
C GLY A 79 3.51 6.00 -15.98
N SER A 80 2.62 5.93 -14.99
CA SER A 80 2.85 5.19 -13.74
C SER A 80 1.97 3.95 -13.63
N LEU A 81 2.42 2.99 -12.84
CA LEU A 81 1.59 1.91 -12.32
C LEU A 81 1.01 2.33 -10.96
N LEU A 82 -0.32 2.40 -10.87
CA LEU A 82 -1.04 2.68 -9.64
C LEU A 82 -1.65 1.38 -9.11
N ILE A 83 -1.20 0.98 -7.92
CA ILE A 83 -1.65 -0.23 -7.24
C ILE A 83 -2.59 0.16 -6.11
N THR A 84 -3.80 -0.38 -6.17
CA THR A 84 -4.78 -0.35 -5.08
C THR A 84 -4.87 -1.72 -4.43
N PHE A 85 -5.41 -1.77 -3.21
CA PHE A 85 -5.42 -2.98 -2.40
C PHE A 85 -6.82 -3.32 -1.90
N SER A 86 -7.17 -4.59 -2.01
CA SER A 86 -8.33 -5.19 -1.34
C SER A 86 -7.82 -6.07 -0.20
N ILE A 87 -8.11 -5.64 1.04
CA ILE A 87 -7.58 -6.28 2.24
C ILE A 87 -8.51 -7.40 2.69
N GLU A 88 -7.99 -8.63 2.70
CA GLU A 88 -8.68 -9.80 3.22
C GLU A 88 -8.47 -9.89 4.75
N PHE A 89 -9.58 -9.77 5.48
CA PHE A 89 -9.59 -9.93 6.93
C PHE A 89 -9.76 -11.41 7.31
N PRO A 90 -9.10 -11.87 8.38
CA PRO A 90 -9.31 -13.22 8.87
C PRO A 90 -10.76 -13.38 9.34
N ILE A 91 -11.43 -14.45 8.90
CA ILE A 91 -12.80 -14.78 9.31
C ILE A 91 -12.93 -15.08 10.81
N TYR A 92 -11.83 -15.50 11.44
CA TYR A 92 -11.79 -15.86 12.86
C TYR A 92 -10.42 -15.60 13.46
N LEU A 93 -10.39 -15.23 14.74
CA LEU A 93 -9.19 -15.14 15.56
C LEU A 93 -9.46 -15.76 16.93
N THR A 94 -8.51 -16.56 17.41
CA THR A 94 -8.57 -17.16 18.75
C THR A 94 -8.55 -16.08 19.84
N ILE A 95 -9.02 -16.41 21.05
CA ILE A 95 -8.93 -15.51 22.20
C ILE A 95 -7.47 -15.11 22.49
N ALA A 96 -6.54 -16.04 22.36
CA ALA A 96 -5.11 -15.77 22.54
C ALA A 96 -4.60 -14.76 21.50
N SER A 97 -4.87 -14.98 20.22
CA SER A 97 -4.49 -14.05 19.14
C SER A 97 -5.10 -12.66 19.35
N LYS A 98 -6.37 -12.59 19.76
CA LYS A 98 -7.03 -11.31 20.09
C LYS A 98 -6.32 -10.59 21.24
N LYS A 99 -5.90 -11.30 22.29
CA LYS A 99 -5.12 -10.72 23.41
C LYS A 99 -3.77 -10.17 22.93
N TYR A 100 -3.05 -10.91 22.07
CA TYR A 100 -1.79 -10.42 21.50
C TYR A 100 -1.99 -9.15 20.67
N LEU A 101 -3.02 -9.13 19.81
CA LEU A 101 -3.35 -7.94 19.00
C LEU A 101 -3.77 -6.75 19.87
N GLN A 102 -4.56 -6.97 20.94
CA GLN A 102 -4.89 -5.92 21.90
C GLN A 102 -3.65 -5.33 22.56
N LYS A 103 -2.67 -6.17 22.91
CA LYS A 103 -1.39 -5.69 23.45
C LYS A 103 -0.59 -4.91 22.40
N ALA A 104 -0.52 -5.41 21.17
CA ALA A 104 0.23 -4.79 20.07
C ALA A 104 -0.36 -3.43 19.64
N PHE A 105 -1.69 -3.31 19.60
CA PHE A 105 -2.39 -2.07 19.25
C PHE A 105 -2.71 -1.18 20.45
N LYS A 106 -2.17 -1.49 21.64
CA LYS A 106 -2.32 -0.63 22.81
C LYS A 106 -1.52 0.65 22.58
N THR A 107 -2.09 1.60 21.85
CA THR A 107 -1.65 2.98 21.89
C THR A 107 -1.81 3.48 23.31
N LEU A 108 -0.84 4.24 23.81
CA LEU A 108 -0.98 4.97 25.06
C LEU A 108 -2.17 5.93 24.91
N LYS A 109 -3.38 5.50 25.30
CA LYS A 109 -4.38 6.46 25.73
C LYS A 109 -3.80 7.07 26.98
N ALA A 110 -3.27 8.30 26.86
CA ALA A 110 -3.08 9.16 28.01
C ALA A 110 -4.42 9.19 28.75
N ASN A 111 -4.37 8.87 30.04
CA ASN A 111 -5.55 8.85 30.90
C ASN A 111 -6.27 10.20 30.86
N GLY A 112 -7.60 10.18 30.75
CA GLY A 112 -8.47 11.31 31.09
C GLY A 112 -9.24 11.93 29.92
N GLU A 113 -10.53 11.58 29.87
CA GLU A 113 -11.69 12.46 29.67
C GLU A 113 -11.80 13.46 28.48
N SER A 114 -12.96 13.32 27.81
CA SER A 114 -13.79 14.37 27.20
C SER A 114 -13.41 14.98 25.84
N ASP A 115 -14.20 14.58 24.85
CA ASP A 115 -14.80 15.39 23.77
C ASP A 115 -13.97 16.34 22.88
N ASN A 116 -14.27 16.15 21.59
CA ASN A 116 -14.34 17.13 20.50
C ASN A 116 -13.06 17.58 19.77
N HIS A 117 -13.13 17.42 18.43
CA HIS A 117 -12.33 18.05 17.38
C HIS A 117 -10.87 18.36 17.68
N ASN A 118 -9.92 17.56 17.13
CA ASN A 118 -8.65 18.08 16.60
C ASN A 118 -7.86 17.02 15.83
N SER A 119 -7.65 17.25 14.52
CA SER A 119 -6.73 16.52 13.64
C SER A 119 -5.24 16.72 13.99
N LYS A 120 -4.95 17.25 15.18
CA LYS A 120 -3.60 17.39 15.75
C LYS A 120 -3.24 16.25 16.70
N PHE A 121 -4.19 15.38 17.03
CA PHE A 121 -3.88 14.16 17.77
C PHE A 121 -3.04 13.21 16.90
N ASN A 122 -1.87 12.87 17.44
CA ASN A 122 -1.11 11.64 17.22
C ASN A 122 0.16 11.68 16.34
N LEU A 123 0.65 12.82 15.85
CA LEU A 123 1.95 12.84 15.14
C LEU A 123 3.16 12.70 16.09
N GLU A 124 3.12 13.38 17.23
CA GLU A 124 4.23 13.37 18.21
C GLU A 124 4.39 11.99 18.87
N ASN A 125 3.29 11.34 19.23
CA ASN A 125 3.31 9.99 19.79
C ASN A 125 3.78 8.94 18.77
N ILE A 126 3.41 9.08 17.50
CA ILE A 126 3.91 8.22 16.41
C ILE A 126 5.42 8.44 16.23
N ASN A 127 5.90 9.68 16.23
CA ASN A 127 7.33 9.97 16.11
C ASN A 127 8.15 9.38 17.26
N GLN A 128 7.63 9.42 18.50
CA GLN A 128 8.27 8.78 19.64
C GLN A 128 8.32 7.25 19.52
N LEU A 129 7.24 6.63 19.03
CA LEU A 129 7.22 5.18 18.77
C LEU A 129 8.23 4.79 17.68
N ILE A 130 8.30 5.55 16.58
CA ILE A 130 9.27 5.33 15.51
C ILE A 130 10.71 5.48 16.01
N LEU A 131 10.96 6.50 16.84
CA LEU A 131 12.30 6.74 17.40
C LEU A 131 12.73 5.59 18.32
N ASN A 132 11.83 5.11 19.18
CA ASN A 132 12.10 3.97 20.05
C ASN A 132 12.37 2.67 19.27
N ASP A 133 11.64 2.42 18.18
CA ASP A 133 11.87 1.25 17.32
C ASP A 133 13.25 1.32 16.61
N LYS A 134 13.66 2.51 16.15
CA LYS A 134 14.99 2.72 15.55
C LYS A 134 16.11 2.42 16.55
N ILE A 135 16.02 2.99 17.76
CA ILE A 135 17.00 2.76 18.83
C ILE A 135 17.12 1.27 19.16
N HIS A 136 16.01 0.53 19.20
CA HIS A 136 16.04 -0.89 19.51
C HIS A 136 16.62 -1.79 18.39
N ARG A 137 16.56 -1.38 17.12
CA ARG A 137 17.27 -2.08 16.04
C ARG A 137 18.77 -1.90 16.15
N ASP A 138 19.22 -0.65 16.35
CA ASP A 138 20.65 -0.33 16.43
C ASP A 138 21.38 -1.03 17.60
N ILE A 139 20.67 -1.38 18.67
CA ILE A 139 21.23 -2.11 19.83
C ILE A 139 21.35 -3.63 19.58
N ASN A 140 20.53 -4.20 18.71
CA ASN A 140 20.53 -5.65 18.44
C ASN A 140 21.37 -6.03 17.22
N ASP A 141 21.90 -5.05 16.48
CA ASP A 141 22.76 -5.22 15.30
C ASP A 141 24.27 -5.02 15.60
N VAL A 142 24.70 -5.05 16.87
CA VAL A 142 26.11 -4.98 17.33
C VAL A 142 26.58 -6.29 17.97
#